data_AF-A0A963ICM8-F1
#
_entry.id   AF-A0A963ICM8-F1
#
_cell.length_a   1.000
_cell.length_b   1.000
_cell.length_c   1.000
_cell.angle_alpha   90.00
_cell.angle_beta   90.00
_cell.angle_gamma   90.00
#
_symmetry.space_group_name_H-M   'P 1'
#
loop_
_entity.id
_entity.type
_entity.pdbx_description
1 polymer ?
#
loop_
_entity_poly.entity_id
_entity_poly.type
_entity_poly.pdbx_seq_one_letter_code
_entity_poly.pdbx_strand_id
1 'polypeptide(L)'
;YKRSGSVHGCALLRNTAEAPLLYHVEDVGRHNAVDAITGFMWLDEESGADKIFYTTGRLTSEMVMKAVQMGVPFLVSRSGLTQMGLSMAQAMGITLVCRARVGRHLVYSHAERITRPAP
;
A
#
# COMPACT_ATOMS: atom_id res chain seq x y z
N TYR A 1 8.54 8.14 12.37
CA TYR A 1 9.78 7.31 12.26
C TYR A 1 11.09 8.05 12.61
N LYS A 2 11.33 9.26 12.07
CA LYS A 2 12.65 9.97 12.16
C LYS A 2 13.16 10.29 13.57
N ARG A 3 12.31 10.27 14.61
CA ARG A 3 12.71 10.53 16.01
C ARG A 3 12.63 9.32 16.94
N SER A 4 11.75 8.35 16.65
CA SER A 4 11.41 7.24 17.57
C SER A 4 11.83 5.85 17.10
N GLY A 5 12.11 5.63 15.80
CA GLY A 5 12.55 4.33 15.25
C GLY A 5 11.51 3.20 15.24
N SER A 6 10.51 3.22 16.14
CA SER A 6 9.59 2.11 16.43
C SER A 6 8.15 2.37 15.98
N VAL A 7 7.96 3.11 14.89
CA VAL A 7 6.64 3.36 14.30
C VAL A 7 6.61 2.98 12.82
N HIS A 8 5.45 2.50 12.40
CA HIS A 8 5.09 2.31 11.00
C HIS A 8 4.47 3.59 10.43
N GLY A 9 4.70 3.82 9.14
CA GLY A 9 4.06 4.89 8.39
C GLY A 9 3.26 4.27 7.26
N CYS A 10 2.01 4.72 7.10
CA CYS A 10 1.15 4.37 5.98
C CYS A 10 0.70 5.65 5.27
N ALA A 11 0.49 5.55 3.96
CA ALA A 11 0.05 6.65 3.13
C ALA A 11 -0.94 6.17 2.07
N LEU A 12 -1.94 6.99 1.79
CA LEU A 12 -2.82 6.83 0.63
C LEU A 12 -2.51 7.94 -0.37
N LEU A 13 -2.29 7.55 -1.61
CA LEU A 13 -2.02 8.47 -2.71
C LEU A 13 -3.05 8.25 -3.81
N ARG A 14 -3.36 9.29 -4.58
CA ARG A 14 -4.11 9.13 -5.82
C ARG A 14 -3.19 8.63 -6.94
N ASN A 15 -3.66 7.72 -7.77
CA ASN A 15 -2.92 7.17 -8.91
C ASN A 15 -2.97 8.13 -10.11
N THR A 16 -2.30 9.28 -9.99
CA THR A 16 -2.05 10.23 -11.08
C THR A 16 -0.55 10.44 -11.29
N ALA A 17 -0.16 11.18 -12.32
CA ALA A 17 1.25 11.50 -12.59
C ALA A 17 1.93 12.24 -11.42
N GLU A 18 1.18 13.09 -10.71
CA GLU A 18 1.65 13.87 -9.56
C GLU A 18 1.60 13.06 -8.26
N ALA A 19 0.85 11.95 -8.25
CA ALA A 19 0.62 11.08 -7.11
C ALA A 19 0.35 11.84 -5.79
N PRO A 20 -0.69 12.71 -5.71
CA PRO A 20 -0.92 13.54 -4.54
C PRO A 20 -1.19 12.67 -3.31
N LEU A 21 -0.55 13.04 -2.19
CA LEU A 21 -0.76 12.43 -0.89
C LEU A 21 -2.12 12.89 -0.33
N LEU A 22 -2.99 11.93 -0.02
CA LEU A 22 -4.31 12.19 0.55
C LEU A 22 -4.28 12.06 2.07
N TYR A 23 -3.76 10.93 2.56
CA TYR A 23 -3.62 10.66 3.99
C TYR A 23 -2.25 10.12 4.31
N HIS A 24 -1.74 10.47 5.49
CA HIS A 24 -0.54 9.90 6.05
C HIS A 24 -0.73 9.69 7.55
N VAL A 25 -0.50 8.46 8.00
CA VAL A 25 -0.63 8.06 9.41
C VAL A 25 0.63 7.35 9.85
N GLU A 26 1.17 7.77 11.00
CA GLU A 26 2.18 7.00 11.72
C GLU A 26 1.56 6.38 12.98
N ASP A 27 1.85 5.09 13.23
CA ASP A 27 1.42 4.38 14.43
C ASP A 27 2.47 3.35 14.85
N VAL A 28 2.46 2.92 16.11
CA VAL A 28 3.32 1.83 16.58
C VAL A 28 2.96 0.51 15.88
N GLY A 29 1.67 0.25 15.68
CA GLY A 29 1.14 -0.89 14.95
C GLY A 29 0.84 -0.56 13.49
N ARG A 30 1.40 -1.34 12.56
CA ARG A 30 1.09 -1.16 11.12
C ARG A 30 -0.40 -1.31 10.81
N HIS A 31 -1.11 -2.22 11.50
CA HIS A 31 -2.53 -2.45 11.25
C HIS A 31 -3.36 -1.23 11.64
N ASN A 32 -3.05 -0.62 12.79
CA ASN A 32 -3.70 0.60 13.26
C ASN A 32 -3.53 1.75 12.26
N ALA A 33 -2.32 1.93 11.72
CA ALA A 33 -2.08 2.95 10.71
C ALA A 33 -2.88 2.72 9.42
N VAL A 34 -3.13 1.46 9.02
CA VAL A 34 -4.03 1.14 7.90
C VAL A 34 -5.48 1.43 8.27
N ASP A 35 -5.92 0.99 9.44
CA ASP A 35 -7.31 1.14 9.88
C ASP A 35 -7.72 2.61 10.05
N ALA A 36 -6.81 3.46 10.50
CA ALA A 36 -7.01 4.91 10.53
C ALA A 36 -7.25 5.48 9.13
N ILE A 37 -6.45 5.08 8.14
CA ILE A 37 -6.63 5.52 6.74
C ILE A 37 -7.95 4.99 6.18
N THR A 38 -8.31 3.73 6.42
CA THR A 38 -9.62 3.18 6.04
C THR A 38 -10.77 4.00 6.64
N GLY A 39 -10.64 4.39 7.91
CA GLY A 39 -11.62 5.25 8.59
C GLY A 39 -11.73 6.62 7.94
N PHE A 40 -10.61 7.27 7.60
CA PHE A 40 -10.62 8.54 6.88
C PHE A 40 -11.27 8.41 5.49
N MET A 41 -10.94 7.37 4.74
CA MET A 41 -11.58 7.12 3.45
C MET A 41 -13.10 6.98 3.57
N TRP A 42 -13.57 6.28 4.61
CA TRP A 42 -14.99 6.10 4.85
C TRP A 42 -15.69 7.43 5.23
N LEU A 43 -15.07 8.23 6.10
CA LEU A 43 -15.60 9.53 6.52
C LEU A 43 -15.67 10.55 5.37
N ASP A 44 -14.68 10.53 4.49
CA ASP A 44 -14.56 11.48 3.39
C ASP A 44 -15.22 10.97 2.08
N GLU A 45 -15.92 9.83 2.14
CA GLU A 45 -16.56 9.17 0.99
C GLU A 45 -15.58 8.88 -0.17
N GLU A 46 -14.31 8.62 0.15
CA GLU A 46 -13.26 8.36 -0.82
C GLU A 46 -13.25 6.90 -1.30
N SER A 47 -13.36 6.71 -2.62
CA SER A 47 -13.18 5.41 -3.26
C SER A 47 -11.71 5.00 -3.33
N GLY A 48 -11.43 3.69 -3.24
CA GLY A 48 -10.07 3.15 -3.37
C GLY A 48 -9.61 2.86 -4.82
N ALA A 49 -10.52 2.81 -5.79
CA ALA A 49 -10.25 2.25 -7.12
C ALA A 49 -9.14 3.00 -7.91
N ASP A 50 -8.97 4.30 -7.64
CA ASP A 50 -7.96 5.18 -8.24
C ASP A 50 -6.78 5.45 -7.28
N LYS A 51 -6.56 4.61 -6.27
CA LYS A 51 -5.58 4.88 -5.21
C LYS A 51 -4.37 3.95 -5.23
N ILE A 52 -3.32 4.38 -4.55
CA ILE A 52 -2.13 3.61 -4.22
C ILE A 52 -1.98 3.63 -2.69
N PHE A 53 -1.89 2.46 -2.08
CA PHE A 53 -1.64 2.35 -0.65
C PHE A 53 -0.17 2.03 -0.39
N TYR A 54 0.51 2.83 0.42
CA TYR A 54 1.90 2.62 0.81
C TYR A 54 1.99 2.30 2.31
N THR A 55 2.87 1.35 2.68
CA THR A 55 3.20 1.07 4.08
C THR A 55 4.69 0.79 4.28
N THR A 56 5.22 1.12 5.47
CA THR A 56 6.58 0.71 5.85
C THR A 56 6.64 -0.73 6.38
N GLY A 57 5.50 -1.36 6.71
CA GLY A 57 5.39 -2.70 7.29
C GLY A 57 5.46 -3.83 6.26
N ARG A 58 5.61 -5.09 6.72
CA ARG A 58 5.54 -6.27 5.84
C ARG A 58 4.11 -6.49 5.33
N LEU A 59 3.98 -6.99 4.10
CA LEU A 59 2.70 -7.36 3.51
C LEU A 59 2.34 -8.81 3.90
N THR A 60 1.63 -8.95 5.02
CA THR A 60 0.97 -10.19 5.44
C THR A 60 -0.38 -10.33 4.74
N SER A 61 -1.02 -11.51 4.82
CA SER A 61 -2.38 -11.72 4.32
C SER A 61 -3.37 -10.69 4.87
N GLU A 62 -3.30 -10.37 6.16
CA GLU A 62 -4.18 -9.36 6.79
C GLU A 62 -3.99 -7.97 6.19
N MET A 63 -2.75 -7.57 5.90
CA MET A 63 -2.46 -6.28 5.26
C MET A 63 -3.01 -6.24 3.83
N VAL A 64 -2.89 -7.34 3.10
CA VAL A 64 -3.47 -7.47 1.74
C VAL A 64 -4.99 -7.43 1.80
N MET A 65 -5.61 -8.13 2.74
CA MET A 65 -7.07 -8.16 2.91
C MET A 65 -7.64 -6.77 3.22
N LYS A 66 -6.95 -5.98 4.06
CA LYS A 66 -7.35 -4.58 4.30
C LYS A 66 -7.29 -3.75 3.02
N ALA A 67 -6.26 -3.93 2.18
CA ALA A 67 -6.20 -3.25 0.88
C ALA A 67 -7.33 -3.66 -0.08
N VAL A 68 -7.69 -4.95 -0.09
CA VAL A 68 -8.86 -5.46 -0.82
C VAL A 68 -10.15 -4.82 -0.32
N GLN A 69 -10.34 -4.74 1.00
CA GLN A 69 -11.51 -4.11 1.62
C GLN A 69 -11.60 -2.61 1.33
N MET A 70 -10.45 -1.92 1.29
CA MET A 70 -10.38 -0.51 0.85
C MET A 70 -10.65 -0.34 -0.66
N GLY A 71 -10.68 -1.43 -1.45
CA GLY A 71 -10.83 -1.37 -2.90
C GLY A 71 -9.61 -0.81 -3.63
N VAL A 72 -8.43 -0.82 -3.00
CA VAL A 72 -7.21 -0.22 -3.56
C VAL A 72 -6.46 -1.22 -4.43
N PRO A 73 -6.19 -0.92 -5.71
CA PRO A 73 -5.56 -1.89 -6.62
C PRO A 73 -4.04 -2.06 -6.43
N PHE A 74 -3.36 -1.08 -5.83
CA PHE A 74 -1.91 -1.08 -5.63
C PHE A 74 -1.53 -1.06 -4.15
N LEU A 75 -0.78 -2.06 -3.70
CA LEU A 75 -0.23 -2.12 -2.35
C LEU A 75 1.30 -2.14 -2.39
N VAL A 76 1.88 -1.04 -1.94
CA VAL A 76 3.32 -0.77 -1.99
C VAL A 76 3.92 -0.87 -0.58
N SER A 77 5.05 -1.55 -0.47
CA SER A 77 5.79 -1.66 0.78
C SER A 77 7.29 -1.44 0.62
N ARG A 78 7.87 -0.74 1.60
CA ARG A 78 9.32 -0.65 1.78
C ARG A 78 9.94 -1.98 2.25
N SER A 79 9.13 -2.87 2.84
CA SER A 79 9.55 -4.14 3.41
C SER A 79 9.31 -5.31 2.45
N GLY A 80 9.37 -6.53 2.96
CA GLY A 80 9.01 -7.76 2.23
C GLY A 80 7.55 -8.15 2.44
N LEU A 81 7.20 -9.32 1.92
CA LEU A 81 5.87 -9.94 2.02
C LEU A 81 5.99 -11.35 2.61
N THR A 82 4.87 -11.94 3.00
CA THR A 82 4.79 -13.38 3.34
C THR A 82 4.24 -14.18 2.16
N GLN A 83 4.51 -15.49 2.13
CA GLN A 83 3.98 -16.37 1.09
C GLN A 83 2.45 -16.28 0.99
N MET A 84 1.78 -16.29 2.15
CA MET A 84 0.31 -16.18 2.19
C MET A 84 -0.19 -14.82 1.72
N GLY A 85 0.55 -13.73 1.98
CA GLY A 85 0.25 -12.40 1.43
C GLY A 85 0.36 -12.38 -0.10
N LEU A 86 1.39 -13.02 -0.66
CA LEU A 86 1.54 -13.14 -2.12
C LEU A 86 0.37 -13.88 -2.75
N SER A 87 0.08 -15.08 -2.24
CA SER A 87 -0.98 -15.94 -2.77
C SER A 87 -2.34 -15.25 -2.70
N MET A 88 -2.63 -14.52 -1.62
CA MET A 88 -3.85 -13.73 -1.51
C MET A 88 -3.91 -12.60 -2.53
N ALA A 89 -2.82 -11.85 -2.72
CA ALA A 89 -2.82 -10.73 -3.66
C ALA A 89 -3.00 -11.21 -5.12
N GLN A 90 -2.41 -12.35 -5.48
CA GLN A 90 -2.61 -12.98 -6.78
C GLN A 90 -4.07 -13.42 -6.99
N ALA A 91 -4.70 -14.00 -5.97
CA ALA A 91 -6.09 -14.44 -6.04
C ALA A 91 -7.08 -13.27 -6.10
N MET A 92 -6.77 -12.17 -5.39
CA MET A 92 -7.65 -11.01 -5.23
C MET A 92 -7.40 -9.90 -6.25
N GLY A 93 -6.46 -10.09 -7.19
CA GLY A 93 -6.20 -9.07 -8.19
C GLY A 93 -5.52 -7.82 -7.63
N ILE A 94 -4.65 -7.91 -6.63
CA ILE A 94 -3.94 -6.75 -6.03
C ILE A 94 -2.49 -6.71 -6.51
N THR A 95 -2.06 -5.58 -7.06
CA THR A 95 -0.66 -5.39 -7.48
C THR A 95 0.21 -5.14 -6.25
N LEU A 96 1.12 -6.08 -5.93
CA LEU A 96 2.07 -5.93 -4.84
C LEU A 96 3.42 -5.42 -5.34
N VAL A 97 3.86 -4.32 -4.75
CA VAL A 97 5.21 -3.76 -4.96
C VAL A 97 5.95 -3.76 -3.62
N CYS A 98 7.06 -4.47 -3.53
CA CYS A 98 7.83 -4.61 -2.30
C CYS A 98 9.27 -4.16 -2.48
N ARG A 99 9.99 -4.03 -1.35
CA ARG A 99 11.36 -3.50 -1.30
C ARG A 99 11.48 -2.12 -1.98
N ALA A 100 10.39 -1.36 -1.99
CA ALA A 100 10.29 -0.08 -2.67
C ALA A 100 11.24 0.95 -2.04
N ARG A 101 12.13 1.49 -2.86
CA ARG A 101 13.05 2.58 -2.57
C ARG A 101 13.15 3.46 -3.81
N VAL A 102 13.71 4.65 -3.66
CA VAL A 102 14.01 5.53 -4.79
C VAL A 102 14.82 4.77 -5.84
N GLY A 103 14.33 4.71 -7.07
CA GLY A 103 14.98 4.02 -8.20
C GLY A 103 14.95 2.49 -8.17
N ARG A 104 14.38 1.84 -7.14
CA ARG A 104 14.38 0.37 -7.05
C ARG A 104 13.14 -0.18 -6.35
N HIS A 105 12.49 -1.14 -6.97
CA HIS A 105 11.36 -1.87 -6.40
C HIS A 105 11.26 -3.26 -7.02
N LEU A 106 10.46 -4.13 -6.41
CA LEU A 106 10.16 -5.47 -6.92
C LEU A 106 8.65 -5.62 -7.01
N VAL A 107 8.15 -6.03 -8.18
CA VAL A 107 6.73 -6.30 -8.42
C VAL A 107 6.51 -7.79 -8.27
N TYR A 108 5.56 -8.19 -7.43
CA TYR A 108 5.32 -9.59 -7.09
C TYR A 108 4.00 -10.15 -7.65
N SER A 109 3.03 -9.30 -7.97
CA SER A 109 1.74 -9.72 -8.52
C SER A 109 1.19 -8.63 -9.44
N HIS A 110 0.40 -9.04 -10.45
CA HIS A 110 -0.32 -8.16 -11.36
C HIS A 110 0.54 -7.03 -11.97
N ALA A 111 1.70 -7.41 -12.52
CA ALA A 111 2.69 -6.48 -13.07
C ALA A 111 2.19 -5.79 -14.35
N GLU A 112 1.22 -6.37 -15.03
CA GLU A 112 0.53 -5.81 -16.19
C GLU A 112 -0.10 -4.43 -15.93
N ARG A 113 -0.37 -4.08 -14.66
CA ARG A 113 -0.89 -2.74 -14.29
C ARG A 113 0.16 -1.64 -14.19
N ILE A 114 1.45 -1.98 -14.27
CA ILE A 114 2.53 -1.01 -14.10
C ILE A 114 3.05 -0.57 -15.47
N THR A 115 2.82 0.69 -15.80
CA THR A 115 3.41 1.32 -16.97
C THR A 115 4.79 1.86 -16.64
N ARG A 116 5.81 1.47 -17.40
CA ARG A 116 7.10 2.17 -17.37
C ARG A 116 7.01 3.38 -18.30
N PRO A 117 7.49 4.57 -17.89
CA PRO A 117 7.68 5.64 -18.84
C PRO A 117 8.59 5.14 -19.97
N ALA A 118 8.25 5.50 -21.21
CA ALA A 118 9.12 5.24 -22.35
C ALA A 118 10.53 5.80 -22.07
N PRO A 119 11.59 5.13 -22.55
CA PRO A 119 12.96 5.59 -22.34
C PRO A 119 13.20 7.01 -22.88
#